data_AF-A0A6N9AEZ0-F1
#
_entry.id   AF-A0A6N9AEZ0-F1
#
_cell.length_a   1.000
_cell.length_b   1.000
_cell.length_c   1.000
_cell.angle_alpha   90.00
_cell.angle_beta   90.00
_cell.angle_gamma   90.00
#
_symmetry.space_group_name_H-M   'P 1'
#
loop_
_entity.id
_entity.type
_entity.pdbx_description
1 polymer ?
#
loop_
_entity_poly.entity_id
_entity_poly.type
_entity_poly.pdbx_seq_one_letter_code
_entity_poly.pdbx_strand_id
1 'polypeptide(L)'
;MPLRLLLGTVTALAFHLMFGWAWSVAGGIVAGVLGRKRGWLAGGIAVGLSWGVFLVHAFIVASAPTQRLLDIIGGLFGGIPSMLIPPITVLPGVLLGIAGGALGSSIKPWIAPLTKSMLRFFPRSIESQNSQKGS
;
A
#
# COMPACT_ATOMS: atom_id res chain seq x y z
N MET A 1 -2.70 8.55 -12.16
CA MET A 1 -2.16 8.52 -10.77
C MET A 1 -2.95 7.60 -9.82
N PRO A 2 -4.30 7.57 -9.81
CA PRO A 2 -5.04 6.88 -8.75
C PRO A 2 -4.89 5.35 -8.77
N LEU A 3 -4.87 4.73 -9.96
CA LEU A 3 -4.77 3.27 -10.08
C LEU A 3 -3.51 2.68 -9.42
N ARG A 4 -2.37 3.38 -9.52
CA ARG A 4 -1.09 2.91 -8.97
C ARG A 4 -1.05 2.98 -7.44
N LEU A 5 -1.63 4.04 -6.88
CA LEU A 5 -1.81 4.19 -5.44
C LEU A 5 -2.82 3.17 -4.92
N LEU A 6 -3.91 2.94 -5.66
CA LEU A 6 -4.90 1.92 -5.33
C LEU A 6 -4.24 0.53 -5.27
N LEU A 7 -3.44 0.17 -6.28
CA LEU A 7 -2.70 -1.10 -6.27
C LEU A 7 -1.80 -1.22 -5.05
N GLY A 8 -0.99 -0.20 -4.74
CA GLY A 8 -0.14 -0.21 -3.54
C GLY A 8 -0.94 -0.31 -2.24
N THR A 9 -2.09 0.36 -2.16
CA THR A 9 -2.98 0.35 -0.98
C THR A 9 -3.63 -1.02 -0.79
N VAL A 10 -4.15 -1.61 -1.87
CA VAL A 10 -4.75 -2.96 -1.85
C VAL A 10 -3.69 -4.00 -1.51
N THR A 11 -2.48 -3.90 -2.07
CA THR A 11 -1.37 -4.79 -1.71
C THR A 11 -1.00 -4.63 -0.23
N ALA A 12 -0.88 -3.40 0.27
CA ALA A 12 -0.60 -3.15 1.69
C ALA A 12 -1.65 -3.81 2.59
N LEU A 13 -2.93 -3.60 2.25
CA LEU A 13 -4.06 -4.14 3.02
C LEU A 13 -4.09 -5.66 3.01
N ALA A 14 -3.95 -6.28 1.84
CA ALA A 14 -3.94 -7.74 1.71
C ALA A 14 -2.80 -8.36 2.52
N PHE A 15 -1.59 -7.82 2.41
CA PHE A 15 -0.43 -8.34 3.15
C PHE A 15 -0.53 -8.09 4.65
N HIS A 16 -1.08 -6.95 5.06
CA HIS A 16 -1.36 -6.65 6.47
C HIS A 16 -2.30 -7.70 7.08
N LEU A 17 -3.38 -8.04 6.37
CA LEU A 17 -4.38 -9.00 6.84
C LEU A 17 -3.86 -10.45 6.86
N MET A 18 -3.03 -10.82 5.87
CA MET A 18 -2.55 -12.21 5.74
C MET A 18 -1.33 -12.52 6.61
N PHE A 19 -0.39 -11.57 6.74
CA PHE A 19 0.93 -11.81 7.35
C PHE A 19 1.24 -10.88 8.53
N GLY A 20 0.33 -9.96 8.85
CA GLY A 20 0.47 -9.00 9.93
C GLY A 20 1.06 -7.65 9.50
N TRP A 21 1.07 -6.71 10.45
CA TRP A 21 1.28 -5.29 10.19
C TRP A 21 2.62 -4.94 9.52
N ALA A 22 3.70 -5.65 9.84
CA ALA A 22 5.03 -5.43 9.27
C ALA A 22 5.07 -5.63 7.74
N TRP A 23 4.24 -6.53 7.22
CA TRP A 23 4.17 -6.83 5.79
C TRP A 23 3.47 -5.75 4.96
N SER A 24 2.89 -4.73 5.60
CA SER A 24 2.38 -3.53 4.90
C SER A 24 3.45 -2.83 4.06
N VAL A 25 4.74 -3.01 4.40
CA VAL A 25 5.88 -2.49 3.64
C VAL A 25 5.87 -2.95 2.17
N ALA A 26 5.34 -4.13 1.87
CA ALA A 26 5.23 -4.66 0.52
C ALA A 26 4.36 -3.75 -0.38
N GLY A 27 3.24 -3.26 0.15
CA GLY A 27 2.41 -2.29 -0.57
C GLY A 27 3.11 -0.94 -0.78
N GLY A 28 3.93 -0.52 0.19
CA GLY A 28 4.84 0.62 0.04
C GLY A 28 5.84 0.43 -1.11
N ILE A 29 6.48 -0.74 -1.20
CA ILE A 29 7.40 -1.10 -2.28
C ILE A 29 6.69 -1.07 -3.64
N VAL A 30 5.53 -1.70 -3.76
CA VAL A 30 4.73 -1.69 -4.99
C VAL A 30 4.36 -0.27 -5.40
N ALA A 31 3.88 0.56 -4.47
CA ALA A 31 3.58 1.97 -4.72
C ALA A 31 4.84 2.75 -5.16
N GLY A 32 6.00 2.46 -4.57
CA GLY A 32 7.30 3.06 -4.90
C GLY A 32 7.77 2.72 -6.32
N VAL A 33 7.72 1.44 -6.69
CA VAL A 33 8.08 0.96 -8.05
C VAL A 33 7.17 1.60 -9.10
N LEU A 34 5.87 1.66 -8.84
CA LEU A 34 4.89 2.26 -9.75
C LEU A 34 4.92 3.80 -9.75
N GLY A 35 5.44 4.41 -8.68
CA GLY A 35 5.60 5.85 -8.49
C GLY A 35 6.57 6.50 -9.48
N ARG A 36 6.28 7.74 -9.89
CA ARG A 36 7.04 8.41 -10.97
C ARG A 36 8.22 9.26 -10.47
N LYS A 37 8.00 10.12 -9.45
CA LYS A 37 9.01 11.08 -8.96
C LYS A 37 9.16 11.12 -7.42
N ARG A 38 8.15 10.70 -6.65
CA ARG A 38 8.15 10.72 -5.18
C ARG A 38 7.69 9.36 -4.64
N GLY A 39 8.52 8.33 -4.83
CA GLY A 39 8.20 6.94 -4.46
C GLY A 39 7.92 6.79 -2.96
N TRP A 40 8.73 7.44 -2.12
CA TRP A 40 8.53 7.50 -0.66
C TRP A 40 7.16 8.08 -0.29
N LEU A 41 6.73 9.17 -0.94
CA LEU A 41 5.42 9.78 -0.67
C LEU A 41 4.28 8.87 -1.13
N ALA A 42 4.44 8.23 -2.30
CA ALA A 42 3.46 7.28 -2.81
C ALA A 42 3.30 6.07 -1.87
N GLY A 43 4.40 5.53 -1.34
CA GLY A 43 4.37 4.45 -0.38
C GLY A 43 3.77 4.86 0.96
N GLY A 44 4.15 6.04 1.49
CA GLY A 44 3.58 6.59 2.72
C GLY A 44 2.07 6.78 2.64
N ILE A 45 1.57 7.34 1.52
CA ILE A 45 0.13 7.49 1.27
C ILE A 45 -0.55 6.12 1.13
N ALA A 46 0.02 5.20 0.34
CA ALA A 46 -0.61 3.90 0.10
C ALA A 46 -0.77 3.08 1.40
N VAL A 47 0.28 2.99 2.21
CA VAL A 47 0.23 2.24 3.48
C VAL A 47 -0.56 3.01 4.54
N GLY A 48 -0.40 4.33 4.62
CA GLY A 48 -1.19 5.16 5.53
C GLY A 48 -2.69 5.06 5.28
N LEU A 49 -3.12 5.07 4.02
CA LEU A 49 -4.52 4.85 3.65
C LEU A 49 -5.01 3.46 4.03
N SER A 50 -4.20 2.42 3.82
CA SER A 50 -4.55 1.06 4.24
C SER A 50 -4.81 0.97 5.74
N TRP A 51 -3.95 1.57 6.56
CA TRP A 51 -4.11 1.62 8.02
C TRP A 51 -5.30 2.48 8.44
N GLY A 52 -5.49 3.62 7.78
CA GLY A 52 -6.64 4.50 8.00
C GLY A 52 -7.97 3.78 7.71
N VAL A 53 -8.05 3.03 6.61
CA VAL A 53 -9.23 2.20 6.27
C VAL A 53 -9.47 1.16 7.35
N PHE A 54 -8.43 0.50 7.86
CA PHE A 54 -8.56 -0.49 8.93
C PHE A 54 -9.12 0.12 10.22
N LEU A 55 -8.62 1.30 10.63
CA LEU A 55 -9.13 2.02 11.79
C LEU A 55 -10.58 2.46 11.59
N VAL A 56 -10.91 3.04 10.44
CA VAL A 56 -12.29 3.46 10.13
C VAL A 56 -13.23 2.25 10.17
N HIS A 57 -12.82 1.11 9.59
CA HIS A 57 -13.59 -0.12 9.65
C HIS A 57 -13.81 -0.59 11.10
N ALA A 58 -12.78 -0.53 11.95
CA ALA A 58 -12.91 -0.89 13.37
C ALA A 58 -13.94 -0.01 14.08
N PHE A 59 -13.94 1.31 13.84
CA PHE A 59 -14.94 2.21 14.40
C PHE A 59 -16.36 1.98 13.85
N ILE A 60 -16.49 1.61 12.58
CA ILE A 60 -17.81 1.31 11.99
C ILE A 60 -18.39 0.03 12.59
N VAL A 61 -17.58 -1.02 12.72
CA VAL A 61 -18.04 -2.36 13.13
C VAL A 61 -18.15 -2.47 14.66
N ALA A 62 -17.28 -1.80 15.41
CA ALA A 62 -17.14 -1.99 16.85
C ALA A 62 -16.81 -0.68 17.58
N SER A 63 -17.54 0.40 17.30
CA SER A 63 -17.30 1.74 17.88
C SER A 63 -17.07 1.76 19.40
N ALA A 64 -17.99 1.18 20.19
CA ALA A 64 -17.90 1.21 21.65
C ALA A 64 -16.71 0.38 22.21
N PRO A 65 -16.48 -0.88 21.76
CA PRO A 65 -15.26 -1.60 22.10
C PRO A 65 -13.97 -0.90 21.68
N THR A 66 -13.94 -0.33 20.47
CA THR A 66 -12.78 0.41 19.97
C THR A 66 -12.51 1.63 20.84
N GLN A 67 -13.53 2.42 21.18
CA GLN A 67 -13.34 3.59 22.04
C GLN A 67 -12.79 3.21 23.42
N ARG A 68 -13.33 2.16 24.05
CA ARG A 68 -12.81 1.67 25.34
C ARG A 68 -11.35 1.24 25.25
N LEU A 69 -10.96 0.55 24.17
CA LEU A 69 -9.57 0.19 23.93
C LEU A 69 -8.67 1.42 23.84
N LEU A 70 -9.10 2.46 23.12
CA LEU A 70 -8.34 3.70 22.99
C LEU A 70 -8.21 4.45 24.32
N ASP A 71 -9.26 4.45 25.15
CA ASP A 71 -9.20 5.06 26.48
C ASP A 71 -8.23 4.31 27.41
N ILE A 72 -8.24 2.97 27.36
CA ILE A 72 -7.28 2.13 28.11
C ILE A 72 -5.85 2.40 27.67
N ILE A 73 -5.60 2.41 26.35
CA ILE A 73 -4.28 2.73 25.79
C ILE A 73 -3.86 4.14 26.21
N GLY A 74 -4.74 5.13 26.06
CA GLY A 74 -4.49 6.51 26.47
C GLY A 74 -4.09 6.61 27.96
N GLY A 75 -4.79 5.88 28.82
CA GLY A 75 -4.45 5.76 30.25
C GLY A 75 -3.06 5.14 30.48
N LEU A 76 -2.71 4.07 29.77
CA LEU A 76 -1.40 3.42 29.88
C LEU A 76 -0.23 4.32 29.48
N PHE A 77 -0.44 5.21 28.50
CA PHE A 77 0.58 6.14 28.03
C PHE A 77 0.61 7.48 28.80
N GLY A 78 0.06 7.52 30.01
CA GLY A 78 0.13 8.70 30.89
C GLY A 78 -1.02 9.68 30.71
N GLY A 79 -2.20 9.20 30.31
CA GLY A 79 -3.41 10.02 30.15
C GLY A 79 -3.48 10.75 28.81
N ILE A 80 -2.90 10.16 27.76
CA ILE A 80 -3.04 10.71 26.40
C ILE A 80 -4.52 10.67 26.00
N PRO A 81 -5.09 11.78 25.49
CA PRO A 81 -6.45 11.80 24.98
C PRO A 81 -6.66 10.71 23.93
N SER A 82 -7.72 9.92 24.06
CA SER A 82 -8.01 8.81 23.14
C SER A 82 -8.16 9.25 21.68
N MET A 83 -8.49 10.51 21.43
CA MET A 83 -8.52 11.12 20.09
C MET A 83 -7.14 11.16 19.40
N LEU A 84 -6.04 11.17 20.16
CA LEU A 84 -4.68 11.19 19.61
C LEU A 84 -4.13 9.79 19.32
N ILE A 85 -4.74 8.74 19.90
CA ILE A 85 -4.25 7.36 19.71
C ILE A 85 -4.39 6.89 18.25
N PRO A 86 -5.52 7.08 17.54
CA PRO A 86 -5.64 6.68 16.14
C PRO A 86 -4.57 7.26 15.21
N PRO A 87 -4.30 8.58 15.17
CA PRO A 87 -3.22 9.10 14.31
C PRO A 87 -1.85 8.57 14.73
N ILE A 88 -1.58 8.39 16.03
CA ILE A 88 -0.34 7.75 16.52
C ILE A 88 -0.22 6.32 16.00
N THR A 89 -1.30 5.55 15.99
CA THR A 89 -1.33 4.19 15.46
C THR A 89 -1.06 4.14 13.96
N VAL A 90 -1.48 5.14 13.18
CA VAL A 90 -1.24 5.20 11.73
C VAL A 90 0.22 5.54 11.39
N LEU A 91 0.93 6.27 12.27
CA LEU A 91 2.30 6.73 12.01
C LEU A 91 3.28 5.59 11.64
N PRO A 92 3.37 4.47 12.39
CA PRO A 92 4.19 3.32 11.99
C PRO A 92 3.89 2.82 10.58
N GLY A 93 2.60 2.75 10.21
CA GLY A 93 2.17 2.38 8.86
C GLY A 93 2.69 3.36 7.79
N VAL A 94 2.57 4.66 8.04
CA VAL A 94 3.10 5.69 7.14
C VAL A 94 4.62 5.59 7.00
N LEU A 95 5.36 5.39 8.11
CA LEU A 95 6.81 5.23 8.10
C LEU A 95 7.25 3.99 7.32
N LEU A 96 6.57 2.85 7.52
CA LEU A 96 6.78 1.64 6.72
C LEU A 96 6.49 1.89 5.24
N GLY A 97 5.43 2.63 4.94
CA GLY A 97 5.10 3.04 3.59
C GLY A 97 6.17 3.92 2.96
N ILE A 98 6.71 4.89 3.70
CA ILE A 98 7.79 5.77 3.25
C ILE A 98 9.05 4.94 2.96
N ALA A 99 9.45 4.07 3.89
CA ALA A 99 10.62 3.21 3.74
C ALA A 99 10.46 2.25 2.55
N GLY A 100 9.32 1.55 2.46
CA GLY A 100 9.00 0.67 1.33
C GLY A 100 8.96 1.43 0.01
N GLY A 101 8.34 2.61 -0.02
CA GLY A 101 8.24 3.46 -1.20
C GLY A 101 9.60 3.98 -1.68
N ALA A 102 10.48 4.34 -0.75
CA ALA A 102 11.86 4.70 -1.04
C ALA A 102 12.62 3.51 -1.65
N LEU A 103 12.58 2.35 -0.99
CA LEU A 103 13.20 1.11 -1.48
C LEU A 103 12.69 0.75 -2.88
N GLY A 104 11.37 0.73 -3.07
CA GLY A 104 10.71 0.45 -4.35
C GLY A 104 11.16 1.39 -5.47
N SER A 105 11.32 2.69 -5.18
CA SER A 105 11.83 3.65 -6.16
C SER A 105 13.31 3.44 -6.50
N SER A 106 14.13 3.02 -5.53
CA SER A 106 15.55 2.75 -5.73
C SER A 106 15.80 1.49 -6.56
N ILE A 107 14.96 0.46 -6.41
CA ILE A 107 15.10 -0.79 -7.18
C ILE A 107 14.51 -0.70 -8.60
N LYS A 108 13.58 0.23 -8.84
CA LYS A 108 12.87 0.40 -10.12
C LYS A 108 13.77 0.38 -11.38
N PRO A 109 14.94 1.06 -11.43
CA PRO A 109 15.81 1.05 -12.60
C PRO A 109 16.33 -0.35 -12.96
N TRP A 110 16.50 -1.21 -11.96
CA TRP A 110 17.02 -2.57 -12.10
C TRP A 110 15.96 -3.54 -12.65
N ILE A 111 14.69 -3.32 -12.31
CA ILE A 111 13.56 -4.16 -12.74
C ILE A 111 12.94 -3.73 -14.07
N ALA A 112 13.12 -2.46 -14.45
CA ALA A 112 12.63 -1.91 -15.72
C ALA A 112 13.15 -2.66 -16.99
N PRO A 113 14.43 -3.07 -17.08
CA PRO A 113 14.90 -3.85 -18.24
C PRO A 113 14.28 -5.26 -18.30
N LEU A 114 14.08 -5.92 -17.16
CA LEU A 114 13.47 -7.26 -17.09
C LEU A 114 12.02 -7.25 -17.59
N THR A 115 11.23 -6.28 -17.12
CA THR A 115 9.82 -6.11 -17.55
C THR A 115 9.70 -5.76 -19.04
N LYS A 116 10.59 -4.93 -19.58
CA LYS A 116 10.64 -4.64 -21.02
C LYS A 116 11.06 -5.86 -21.87
N SER A 117 11.85 -6.77 -21.32
CA SER A 117 12.23 -8.01 -22.01
C SER A 117 11.05 -8.97 -22.09
N MET A 118 10.31 -9.14 -21.00
CA MET A 118 9.10 -9.99 -20.97
C MET A 118 7.98 -9.47 -21.88
N LEU A 119 7.76 -8.16 -21.94
CA LEU A 119 6.76 -7.58 -22.85
C LEU A 119 7.13 -7.74 -24.33
N ARG A 120 8.41 -7.87 -24.67
CA ARG A 120 8.86 -8.20 -26.03
C ARG A 120 8.66 -9.67 -26.39
N PHE A 121 8.60 -10.55 -25.38
CA PHE A 121 8.35 -11.98 -25.55
C PHE A 121 6.87 -12.35 -25.59
N PHE A 122 5.95 -11.44 -25.22
CA PHE A 122 4.53 -11.64 -25.47
C PHE A 122 4.29 -11.52 -26.99
N PRO A 123 3.97 -12.62 -27.67
CA PRO A 123 3.89 -12.62 -29.12
C PRO A 123 2.68 -11.81 -29.56
N ARG A 124 2.87 -11.06 -30.64
CA ARG A 124 1.85 -10.42 -31.50
C ARG A 124 0.88 -11.44 -32.14
N SER A 125 0.55 -12.54 -31.46
CA SER A 125 -0.22 -13.66 -32.03
C SER A 125 -1.68 -13.31 -32.35
N ILE A 126 -2.17 -12.16 -31.90
CA ILE A 126 -3.52 -11.67 -32.23
C ILE A 126 -3.53 -10.91 -33.57
N GLU A 127 -2.40 -10.36 -34.00
CA GLU A 127 -2.34 -9.52 -35.22
C GLU A 127 -2.25 -10.37 -36.50
N SER A 128 -1.75 -11.61 -36.43
CA SER A 128 -1.70 -12.51 -37.60
C SER A 128 -3.01 -13.26 -37.88
N GLN A 129 -3.89 -13.42 -36.89
CA GLN A 129 -5.17 -14.13 -37.04
C GLN A 129 -6.25 -13.29 -37.75
N ASN A 130 -6.19 -11.95 -37.66
CA ASN A 130 -7.15 -11.07 -38.33
C ASN A 130 -6.86 -10.86 -39.81
N SER A 131 -5.59 -10.95 -40.25
CA SER A 131 -5.22 -10.82 -41.67
C SER A 131 -5.57 -12.06 -42.50
N GLN A 132 -5.85 -13.22 -41.89
CA GLN A 132 -6.25 -14.45 -42.60
C GLN A 132 -7.77 -14.66 -42.71
N LYS A 133 -8.59 -13.92 -41.96
CA LYS A 133 -10.06 -13.99 -42.07
C LYS A 133 -10.65 -13.00 -43.07
N GLY A 134 -9.81 -12.16 -43.69
CA GLY A 134 -10.21 -11.12 -44.65
C GLY A 134 -9.87 -11.42 -46.12
N SER A 135 -9.32 -12.60 -46.43
CA SER A 135 -9.07 -13.09 -47.80
C SER A 135 -10.00 -14.24 -48.13
#